data_AF-A0A800LTH6-F1
#
_entry.id   AF-A0A800LTH6-F1
#
_cell.length_a   1.000
_cell.length_b   1.000
_cell.length_c   1.000
_cell.angle_alpha   90.00
_cell.angle_beta   90.00
_cell.angle_gamma   90.00
#
_symmetry.space_group_name_H-M   'P 1'
#
loop_
_entity.id
_entity.type
_entity.pdbx_description
1 polymer ?
#
loop_
_entity_poly.entity_id
_entity_poly.type
_entity_poly.pdbx_seq_one_letter_code
_entity_poly.pdbx_strand_id
1 'polypeptide(L)'
;LYVPLLSDTAQAVIGQHHDDVEDIVNILEHEGLHFEGHVDIFDAGPILEVRTRHIRAIRHAEQIKVQAGNPVEQGKRVLVSKNSSHDFRCIIARKQGAALILSEAQLEGLQVANGNTVTYCPL
;
A
#
# COMPACT_ATOMS: atom_id res chain seq x y z
N LEU A 1 6.27 7.42 33.10
CA LEU A 1 6.87 6.08 33.34
C LEU A 1 8.38 6.23 33.27
N TYR A 2 9.15 5.62 34.16
CA TYR A 2 10.62 5.59 34.07
C TYR A 2 11.05 4.23 33.52
N VAL A 3 11.46 4.19 32.24
CA VAL A 3 11.89 2.96 31.57
C VAL A 3 13.01 2.24 32.33
N PRO A 4 14.03 2.93 32.90
CA PRO A 4 15.09 2.25 33.66
C PRO A 4 14.63 1.55 34.95
N LEU A 5 13.38 1.78 35.40
CA LEU A 5 12.81 1.12 36.57
C LEU A 5 12.00 -0.13 36.20
N LEU A 6 11.85 -0.45 34.92
CA LEU A 6 11.21 -1.67 34.44
C LEU A 6 12.17 -2.85 34.50
N SER A 7 11.63 -4.08 34.52
CA SER A 7 12.47 -5.27 34.34
C SER A 7 13.13 -5.27 32.97
N ASP A 8 14.28 -5.91 32.85
CA ASP A 8 15.00 -6.04 31.58
C ASP A 8 14.12 -6.66 30.49
N THR A 9 13.28 -7.64 30.86
CA THR A 9 12.31 -8.28 29.97
C THR A 9 11.24 -7.32 29.45
N ALA A 10 10.77 -6.40 30.29
CA ALA A 10 9.79 -5.38 29.88
C ALA A 10 10.46 -4.31 29.03
N GLN A 11 11.70 -3.91 29.34
CA GLN A 11 12.46 -2.96 28.51
C GLN A 11 12.74 -3.53 27.11
N ALA A 12 13.04 -4.83 27.01
CA ALA A 12 13.39 -5.49 25.75
C ALA A 12 12.24 -5.57 24.74
N VAL A 13 10.99 -5.54 25.18
CA VAL A 13 9.81 -5.65 24.30
C VAL A 13 9.23 -4.30 23.88
N ILE A 14 9.69 -3.19 24.46
CA ILE A 14 9.21 -1.85 24.07
C ILE A 14 9.58 -1.56 22.62
N GLY A 15 8.57 -1.22 21.81
CA GLY A 15 8.72 -0.93 20.39
C GLY A 15 8.96 -2.17 19.54
N GLN A 16 8.85 -3.38 20.10
CA GLN A 16 8.90 -4.62 19.35
C GLN A 16 7.50 -5.04 18.92
N HIS A 17 7.36 -5.46 17.67
CA HIS A 17 6.12 -6.04 17.18
C HIS A 17 6.13 -7.56 17.41
N HIS A 18 4.95 -8.17 17.43
CA HIS A 18 4.83 -9.62 17.51
C HIS A 18 5.17 -10.27 16.16
N ASP A 19 5.77 -11.45 16.15
CA ASP A 19 6.17 -12.16 14.93
C ASP A 19 5.01 -12.33 13.93
N ASP A 20 3.79 -12.56 14.45
CA ASP A 20 2.56 -12.69 13.65
C ASP A 20 2.23 -11.47 12.77
N VAL A 21 2.82 -10.29 13.02
CA VAL A 21 2.58 -9.06 12.25
C VAL A 21 3.79 -8.59 11.45
N GLU A 22 4.89 -9.35 11.43
CA GLU A 22 6.13 -8.99 10.72
C GLU A 22 5.88 -8.69 9.24
N ASP A 23 5.08 -9.52 8.56
CA ASP A 23 4.71 -9.30 7.15
C ASP A 23 3.95 -7.98 6.93
N ILE A 24 3.10 -7.59 7.89
CA ILE A 24 2.33 -6.34 7.82
C ILE A 24 3.25 -5.14 8.05
N VAL A 25 4.15 -5.23 9.03
CA VAL A 25 5.18 -4.22 9.29
C VAL A 25 6.04 -4.00 8.05
N ASN A 26 6.52 -5.08 7.43
CA ASN A 26 7.29 -5.02 6.20
C ASN A 26 6.55 -4.31 5.05
N ILE A 27 5.24 -4.55 4.89
CA ILE A 27 4.42 -3.85 3.90
C ILE A 27 4.33 -2.35 4.21
N LEU A 28 4.12 -1.98 5.48
CA LEU A 28 4.01 -0.58 5.90
C LEU A 28 5.34 0.17 5.78
N GLU A 29 6.44 -0.46 6.16
CA GLU A 29 7.78 0.10 6.01
C GLU A 29 8.16 0.30 4.54
N HIS A 30 7.78 -0.65 3.67
CA HIS A 30 7.93 -0.50 2.23
C HIS A 30 7.07 0.66 1.67
N GLU A 31 5.92 0.96 2.28
CA GLU A 31 5.14 2.16 1.97
C GLU A 31 5.73 3.45 2.57
N GLY A 32 6.76 3.36 3.41
CA GLY A 32 7.51 4.48 3.97
C GLY A 32 7.19 4.79 5.44
N LEU A 33 6.38 3.98 6.10
CA LEU A 33 6.16 4.09 7.54
C LEU A 33 7.40 3.67 8.32
N HIS A 34 7.60 4.28 9.48
CA HIS A 34 8.75 3.99 10.34
C HIS A 34 8.40 4.26 11.80
N PHE A 35 9.17 3.64 12.71
CA PHE A 35 9.03 3.84 14.14
C PHE A 35 9.79 5.09 14.59
N GLU A 36 9.10 5.96 15.32
CA GLU A 36 9.62 7.25 15.82
C GLU A 36 9.54 7.35 17.35
N GLY A 37 9.46 6.20 18.05
CA GLY A 37 9.50 6.13 19.51
C GLY A 37 8.14 6.17 20.21
N HIS A 38 7.03 6.17 19.46
CA HIS A 38 5.68 6.06 20.01
C HIS A 38 5.25 4.61 20.12
N VAL A 39 4.76 4.19 21.29
CA VAL A 39 4.32 2.81 21.54
C VAL A 39 2.89 2.75 22.04
N ASP A 40 2.21 1.62 21.79
CA ASP A 40 0.89 1.35 22.34
C ASP A 40 0.93 1.27 23.88
N ILE A 41 -0.16 1.68 24.53
CA ILE A 41 -0.23 1.81 25.99
C ILE A 41 -0.50 0.48 26.70
N PHE A 42 -0.92 -0.56 25.98
CA PHE A 42 -1.27 -1.87 26.54
C PHE A 42 -0.12 -2.86 26.41
N ASP A 43 0.45 -3.01 25.21
CA ASP A 43 1.47 -4.01 24.91
C ASP A 43 2.86 -3.42 24.57
N ALA A 44 2.97 -2.10 24.52
CA ALA A 44 4.18 -1.39 24.11
C ALA A 44 4.67 -1.71 22.69
N GLY A 45 3.79 -2.20 21.81
CA GLY A 45 4.07 -2.41 20.40
C GLY A 45 4.35 -1.09 19.66
N PRO A 46 5.11 -1.11 18.56
CA PRO A 46 5.50 0.10 17.84
C PRO A 46 4.32 0.74 17.11
N ILE A 47 4.22 2.06 17.19
CA ILE A 47 3.38 2.86 16.31
C ILE A 47 4.24 3.31 15.13
N LEU A 48 3.90 2.84 13.94
CA LEU A 48 4.56 3.27 12.71
C LEU A 48 3.85 4.51 12.15
N GLU A 49 4.63 5.51 11.76
CA GLU A 49 4.10 6.76 11.26
C GLU A 49 4.82 7.26 10.00
N VAL A 50 4.11 8.08 9.24
CA VAL A 50 4.64 8.75 8.04
C VAL A 50 3.76 9.95 7.71
N ARG A 51 4.35 10.98 7.11
CA ARG A 51 3.56 12.05 6.49
C ARG A 51 2.88 11.50 5.24
N THR A 52 1.59 11.76 5.05
CA THR A 52 0.80 11.25 3.91
C THR A 52 1.49 11.42 2.55
N ARG A 53 2.10 12.58 2.30
CA ARG A 53 2.84 12.87 1.04
C ARG A 53 4.08 11.99 0.80
N HIS A 54 4.57 11.30 1.81
CA HIS A 54 5.73 10.40 1.74
C HIS A 54 5.30 8.93 1.60
N ILE A 55 4.00 8.62 1.71
CA ILE A 55 3.50 7.27 1.44
C ILE A 55 3.81 6.94 -0.02
N ARG A 56 4.52 5.83 -0.25
CA ARG A 56 5.00 5.42 -1.57
C ARG A 56 3.86 5.34 -2.59
N ALA A 57 2.78 4.64 -2.27
CA ALA A 57 1.63 4.50 -3.15
C ALA A 57 0.98 5.85 -3.50
N ILE A 58 0.99 6.84 -2.58
CA ILE A 58 0.49 8.19 -2.84
C ILE A 58 1.46 8.98 -3.71
N ARG A 59 2.75 8.92 -3.40
CA ARG A 59 3.80 9.67 -4.10
C ARG A 59 3.97 9.21 -5.55
N HIS A 60 3.78 7.92 -5.80
CA HIS A 60 3.96 7.30 -7.11
C HIS A 60 2.63 7.00 -7.81
N ALA A 61 1.51 7.50 -7.29
CA ALA A 61 0.22 7.43 -7.96
C ALA A 61 0.20 8.34 -9.18
N GLU A 62 -0.20 7.78 -10.32
CA GLU A 62 -0.36 8.48 -11.59
C GLU A 62 -1.73 8.19 -12.19
N GLN A 63 -2.24 9.09 -13.03
CA GLN A 63 -3.50 8.89 -13.75
C GLN A 63 -3.25 8.46 -15.19
N ILE A 64 -4.04 7.50 -15.68
CA ILE A 64 -3.92 6.98 -17.04
C ILE A 64 -5.29 6.58 -17.60
N LYS A 65 -5.46 6.70 -18.91
CA LYS A 65 -6.64 6.14 -19.60
C LYS A 65 -6.45 4.65 -19.84
N VAL A 66 -7.44 3.86 -19.45
CA VAL A 66 -7.44 2.41 -19.71
C VAL A 66 -7.81 2.11 -21.16
N GLN A 67 -7.20 1.07 -21.71
CA GLN A 67 -7.52 0.53 -23.02
C GLN A 67 -8.00 -0.91 -22.87
N ALA A 68 -9.16 -1.23 -23.42
CA ALA A 68 -9.63 -2.61 -23.50
C ALA A 68 -8.78 -3.39 -24.51
N GLY A 69 -8.31 -4.57 -24.12
CA GLY A 69 -7.54 -5.46 -25.00
C GLY A 69 -6.95 -6.64 -24.25
N ASN A 70 -6.01 -7.32 -24.91
CA ASN A 70 -5.23 -8.38 -24.27
C ASN A 70 -4.21 -7.75 -23.33
N PRO A 71 -4.29 -8.00 -22.00
CA PRO A 71 -3.31 -7.49 -21.05
C PRO A 71 -1.90 -7.90 -21.43
N VAL A 72 -0.93 -7.07 -21.06
CA VAL A 72 0.47 -7.42 -21.26
C VAL A 72 0.87 -8.56 -20.34
N GLU A 73 1.46 -9.61 -20.91
CA GLU A 73 1.99 -10.73 -20.12
C GLU A 73 3.30 -10.35 -19.44
N GLN A 74 4.09 -9.45 -20.05
CA GLN A 74 5.35 -8.94 -19.50
C GLN A 74 5.15 -7.48 -19.05
N GLY A 75 5.79 -7.08 -17.95
CA GLY A 75 5.65 -5.72 -17.43
C GLY A 75 5.75 -5.65 -15.91
N LYS A 76 5.74 -4.42 -15.39
CA LYS A 76 5.75 -4.19 -13.93
C LYS A 76 4.35 -4.40 -13.38
N ARG A 77 4.25 -5.01 -12.21
CA ARG A 77 2.99 -5.07 -11.46
C ARG A 77 2.65 -3.67 -10.96
N VAL A 78 1.38 -3.33 -11.07
CA VAL A 78 0.83 -2.05 -10.63
C VAL A 78 -0.48 -2.31 -9.89
N LEU A 79 -0.75 -1.52 -8.85
CA LEU A 79 -2.09 -1.37 -8.32
C LEU A 79 -2.83 -0.38 -9.21
N VAL A 80 -4.08 -0.69 -9.53
CA VAL A 80 -4.95 0.14 -10.36
C VAL A 80 -6.25 0.34 -9.63
N SER A 81 -6.64 1.58 -9.37
CA SER A 81 -7.85 1.94 -8.67
C SER A 81 -8.77 2.84 -9.49
N LYS A 82 -10.07 2.65 -9.35
CA LYS A 82 -11.08 3.59 -9.84
C LYS A 82 -11.04 4.88 -9.01
N ASN A 83 -11.19 6.03 -9.68
CA ASN A 83 -11.21 7.36 -9.06
C ASN A 83 -12.58 7.68 -8.44
N SER A 84 -13.08 6.83 -7.53
CA SER A 84 -14.35 7.02 -6.84
C SER A 84 -14.22 6.66 -5.36
N SER A 85 -14.83 7.47 -4.49
CA SER A 85 -14.86 7.23 -3.04
C SER A 85 -16.00 6.32 -2.59
N HIS A 86 -17.13 6.32 -3.30
CA HIS A 86 -18.31 5.53 -2.91
C HIS A 86 -18.23 4.08 -3.40
N ASP A 87 -17.71 3.87 -4.61
CA ASP A 87 -17.55 2.55 -5.23
C ASP A 87 -16.08 2.31 -5.55
N PHE A 88 -15.23 2.41 -4.52
CA PHE A 88 -13.82 2.15 -4.69
C PHE A 88 -13.59 0.69 -5.09
N ARG A 89 -12.77 0.51 -6.12
CA ARG A 89 -12.33 -0.79 -6.64
C ARG A 89 -10.84 -0.66 -6.94
N CYS A 90 -10.08 -1.69 -6.58
CA CYS A 90 -8.67 -1.77 -6.88
C CYS A 90 -8.32 -3.20 -7.32
N ILE A 91 -7.44 -3.32 -8.30
CA ILE A 91 -6.92 -4.61 -8.78
C ILE A 91 -5.40 -4.52 -8.92
N ILE A 92 -4.77 -5.68 -9.04
CA ILE A 92 -3.38 -5.78 -9.53
C ILE A 92 -3.43 -6.07 -11.02
N ALA A 93 -2.67 -5.29 -11.79
CA ALA A 93 -2.48 -5.51 -13.23
C ALA A 93 -0.98 -5.44 -13.58
N ARG A 94 -0.65 -5.73 -14.84
CA ARG A 94 0.67 -5.48 -15.40
C ARG A 94 0.62 -4.30 -16.36
N LYS A 95 1.63 -3.45 -16.31
CA LYS A 95 1.80 -2.32 -17.22
C LYS A 95 3.14 -2.39 -17.92
N GLN A 96 3.11 -2.15 -19.23
CA GLN A 96 4.29 -2.00 -20.08
C GLN A 96 4.06 -0.83 -21.03
N GLY A 97 4.99 0.13 -21.06
CA GLY A 97 4.90 1.29 -21.93
C GLY A 97 3.90 2.35 -21.46
N ALA A 98 3.36 3.10 -22.41
CA ALA A 98 2.60 4.33 -22.19
C ALA A 98 1.09 4.13 -21.96
N ALA A 99 0.53 2.96 -22.29
CA ALA A 99 -0.88 2.64 -22.11
C ALA A 99 -1.08 1.57 -21.02
N LEU A 100 -2.24 1.58 -20.37
CA LEU A 100 -2.67 0.53 -19.45
C LEU A 100 -3.74 -0.31 -20.14
N ILE A 101 -3.34 -1.49 -20.62
CA ILE A 101 -4.24 -2.42 -21.32
C ILE A 101 -4.82 -3.38 -20.29
N LEU A 102 -6.15 -3.44 -20.21
CA LEU A 102 -6.90 -4.28 -19.28
C LEU A 102 -7.83 -5.20 -20.06
N SER A 103 -8.00 -6.43 -19.56
CA SER A 103 -8.98 -7.37 -20.10
C SER A 103 -10.40 -6.92 -19.74
N GLU A 104 -11.38 -7.47 -20.44
CA GLU A 104 -12.79 -7.20 -20.16
C GLU A 104 -13.15 -7.56 -18.71
N ALA A 105 -12.67 -8.70 -18.21
CA ALA A 105 -12.87 -9.10 -16.81
C ALA A 105 -12.24 -8.13 -15.79
N GLN A 106 -11.09 -7.52 -16.12
CA GLN A 106 -10.45 -6.51 -15.27
C GLN A 106 -11.20 -5.18 -15.27
N LEU A 107 -11.70 -4.75 -16.44
CA LEU A 107 -12.54 -3.56 -16.57
C LEU A 107 -13.87 -3.73 -15.81
N GLU A 108 -14.49 -4.91 -15.91
CA GLU A 108 -15.69 -5.28 -15.17
C GLU A 108 -15.43 -5.29 -13.65
N GLY A 109 -14.35 -5.93 -13.20
CA GLY A 109 -13.96 -5.95 -11.79
C GLY A 109 -13.68 -4.55 -11.21
N LEU A 110 -13.11 -3.64 -12.01
CA LEU A 110 -12.94 -2.23 -11.65
C LEU A 110 -14.22 -1.40 -11.83
N GLN A 111 -15.23 -1.93 -12.53
CA GLN A 111 -16.43 -1.21 -12.95
C GLN A 111 -16.10 0.12 -13.66
N VAL A 112 -15.22 0.05 -14.66
CA VAL A 112 -14.82 1.17 -15.52
C VAL A 112 -14.95 0.79 -16.98
N ALA A 113 -15.29 1.77 -17.83
CA ALA A 113 -15.37 1.55 -19.27
C ALA A 113 -14.03 1.83 -19.95
N ASN A 114 -13.86 1.29 -21.16
CA ASN A 114 -12.72 1.63 -22.02
C ASN A 114 -12.57 3.16 -22.18
N GLY A 115 -11.35 3.67 -22.09
CA GLY A 115 -11.04 5.11 -22.18
C GLY A 115 -11.29 5.90 -20.89
N ASN A 116 -11.82 5.29 -19.83
CA ASN A 116 -11.92 5.94 -18.52
C ASN A 116 -10.54 6.19 -17.92
N THR A 117 -10.44 7.24 -17.11
CA THR A 117 -9.21 7.56 -16.38
C THR A 117 -9.23 6.85 -15.03
N VAL A 118 -8.17 6.10 -14.74
CA VAL A 118 -7.93 5.42 -13.47
C VAL A 118 -6.65 5.96 -12.84
N THR A 119 -6.48 5.74 -11.53
CA THR A 119 -5.20 5.97 -10.86
C THR A 119 -4.46 4.64 -10.75
N TYR A 120 -3.16 4.64 -10.96
CA TYR A 120 -2.32 3.48 -10.76
C TYR A 120 -1.04 3.85 -10.02
N CYS A 121 -0.47 2.91 -9.27
CA CYS A 121 0.86 3.05 -8.68
C CYS A 121 1.66 1.75 -8.85
N PRO A 122 3.00 1.81 -8.99
CA PRO A 122 3.84 0.62 -9.01
C PRO A 122 3.73 -0.18 -7.72
N LEU A 123 3.67 -1.51 -7.83
CA LEU A 123 3.71 -2.43 -6.69
C LEU A 123 5.14 -2.66 -6.21
#